data_AF-A0A2W5DHJ8-F1
#
_entry.id   AF-A0A2W5DHJ8-F1
#
_cell.length_a   1.000
_cell.length_b   1.000
_cell.length_c   1.000
_cell.angle_alpha   90.00
_cell.angle_beta   90.00
_cell.angle_gamma   90.00
#
_symmetry.space_group_name_H-M   'P 1'
#
loop_
_entity.id
_entity.type
_entity.pdbx_description
1 polymer ?
#
loop_
_entity_poly.entity_id
_entity_poly.type
_entity_poly.pdbx_seq_one_letter_code
_entity_poly.pdbx_strand_id
1 'polypeptide(L)' 'MSPKVALITGVTGQDGAYLAELLLSKGYEVHGIKRRASSFNTDRIDHLYQD' A
#
# COMPACT_ATOMS: atom_id res chain seq x y z
N MET A 1 -15.21 -14.65 7.90
CA MET A 1 -14.98 -13.39 8.62
C MET A 1 -14.53 -12.38 7.59
N SER A 2 -15.15 -11.19 7.51
CA SER A 2 -14.71 -10.18 6.54
C SER A 2 -13.28 -9.75 6.86
N PRO A 3 -12.40 -9.59 5.84
CA PRO A 3 -11.03 -9.15 6.07
C PRO A 3 -11.03 -7.77 6.74
N LYS A 4 -10.07 -7.54 7.64
CA LYS A 4 -9.89 -6.22 8.23
C LYS A 4 -9.33 -5.30 7.17
N VAL A 5 -9.92 -4.12 7.03
CA VAL A 5 -9.54 -3.15 5.99
C VAL A 5 -8.66 -2.05 6.60
N ALA A 6 -7.55 -1.71 5.94
CA ALA A 6 -6.66 -0.62 6.32
C ALA A 6 -6.48 0.37 5.17
N LEU A 7 -6.62 1.68 5.45
CA LEU A 7 -6.31 2.75 4.52
C LEU A 7 -4.98 3.39 4.89
N ILE A 8 -3.99 3.37 4.00
CA ILE A 8 -2.65 3.92 4.23
C ILE A 8 -2.45 5.18 3.37
N THR A 9 -2.24 6.30 4.05
CA THR A 9 -1.74 7.54 3.43
C THR A 9 -0.21 7.54 3.41
N GLY A 10 0.41 8.00 2.32
CA GLY A 10 1.87 7.91 2.20
C GLY A 10 2.38 6.49 1.95
N VAL A 11 1.53 5.63 1.38
CA VAL A 11 1.82 4.21 1.07
C VAL A 11 3.07 4.03 0.21
N THR A 12 3.41 5.02 -0.63
CA THR A 12 4.59 5.00 -1.51
C THR A 12 5.90 5.33 -0.80
N GLY A 13 5.83 5.81 0.45
CA GLY A 13 7.01 6.03 1.30
C GLY A 13 7.59 4.70 1.79
N GLN A 14 8.81 4.75 2.34
CA GLN A 14 9.47 3.55 2.86
C GLN A 14 8.62 2.86 3.95
N ASP A 15 8.23 3.60 4.98
CA ASP A 15 7.46 3.05 6.10
C ASP A 15 6.06 2.60 5.66
N GLY A 16 5.45 3.35 4.74
CA GLY A 16 4.16 3.00 4.16
C GLY A 16 4.19 1.67 3.41
N ALA A 17 5.24 1.43 2.64
CA ALA A 17 5.45 0.18 1.91
C ALA A 17 5.65 -1.01 2.88
N TYR A 18 6.54 -0.88 3.88
CA TYR A 18 6.76 -1.92 4.87
C TYR A 18 5.50 -2.22 5.71
N LEU A 19 4.73 -1.18 6.06
CA LEU A 19 3.46 -1.36 6.77
C LEU A 19 2.44 -2.10 5.90
N ALA A 20 2.35 -1.78 4.61
CA ALA A 20 1.46 -2.45 3.67
C ALA A 20 1.80 -3.94 3.57
N GLU A 21 3.08 -4.30 3.39
CA GLU A 21 3.53 -5.70 3.36
C GLU A 21 3.18 -6.45 4.65
N LEU A 22 3.44 -5.83 5.80
CA LEU A 22 3.12 -6.43 7.10
C LEU A 22 1.62 -6.69 7.24
N LEU A 23 0.77 -5.74 6.87
CA LEU A 23 -0.68 -5.87 6.99
C LEU A 23 -1.25 -6.91 6.01
N LEU A 24 -0.78 -6.91 4.77
CA LEU A 24 -1.12 -7.93 3.78
C LEU A 24 -0.75 -9.33 4.28
N SER A 25 0.45 -9.51 4.84
CA SER A 25 0.88 -10.79 5.43
C SER A 25 0.00 -11.27 6.60
N LYS A 26 -0.71 -10.34 7.25
CA LYS A 26 -1.66 -10.60 8.35
C LYS A 26 -3.10 -10.82 7.87
N GLY A 27 -3.34 -10.85 6.55
CA GLY A 27 -4.66 -11.06 5.96
C GLY A 27 -5.56 -9.82 5.99
N TYR A 28 -4.97 -8.62 6.06
CA TYR A 28 -5.71 -7.38 5.87
C TYR A 28 -5.91 -7.10 4.38
N GLU A 29 -7.02 -6.44 4.06
CA GLU A 29 -7.19 -5.73 2.80
C GLU A 29 -6.62 -4.32 2.96
N VAL A 30 -5.72 -3.91 2.07
CA VAL A 30 -4.99 -2.65 2.20
C VAL A 30 -5.29 -1.75 1.00
N HIS A 31 -5.82 -0.57 1.26
CA HIS A 31 -5.98 0.49 0.26
C HIS A 31 -4.91 1.56 0.48
N GLY A 32 -4.17 1.89 -0.58
CA GLY A 32 -3.13 2.91 -0.54
C GLY A 32 -3.56 4.20 -1.24
N ILE A 33 -3.27 5.35 -0.65
CA ILE A 33 -3.44 6.65 -1.32
C ILE A 33 -2.12 7.08 -1.96
N LYS A 34 -2.11 7.15 -3.29
CA LYS A 34 -1.04 7.72 -4.11
C LYS A 34 -1.37 9.16 -4.49
N ARG A 35 -0.40 10.08 -4.36
CA ARG A 35 -0.54 11.43 -4.93
C ARG A 35 -0.40 11.38 -6.44
N ARG A 36 -1.20 12.18 -7.15
CA ARG A 36 -0.95 12.46 -8.57
C ARG A 36 0.41 13.15 -8.70
N ALA A 37 1.30 12.57 -9.49
CA ALA A 37 2.61 13.11 -9.81
C ALA A 37 2.91 12.83 -11.29
N SER A 38 3.69 13.70 -11.93
CA SER A 38 4.14 13.51 -13.32
C SER A 38 5.18 12.40 -13.46
N SER A 39 5.85 12.05 -12.35
CA SER A 39 6.84 10.97 -12.28
C SER A 39 6.27 9.77 -11.52
N PHE A 40 6.62 8.57 -11.98
CA PHE A 40 6.34 7.33 -11.26
C PHE A 40 7.26 7.27 -10.02
N ASN A 41 6.66 7.19 -8.83
CA ASN A 41 7.35 7.07 -7.54
C ASN A 41 6.80 5.87 -6.75
N THR A 42 6.39 4.82 -7.46
CA THR A 42 5.71 3.64 -6.89
C THR A 42 6.57 2.38 -6.88
N ASP A 43 7.85 2.47 -7.25
CA ASP A 43 8.74 1.29 -7.37
C ASP A 43 8.76 0.41 -6.11
N ARG A 44 8.56 1.01 -4.93
CA ARG A 44 8.51 0.33 -3.63
C ARG A 44 7.26 -0.49 -3.37
N ILE A 45 6.18 -0.26 -4.11
CA ILE A 45 4.88 -0.89 -3.94
C ILE A 45 4.35 -1.49 -5.25
N ASP A 46 5.08 -1.39 -6.36
CA ASP A 46 4.62 -1.87 -7.66
C ASP A 46 4.38 -3.39 -7.67
N HIS A 47 5.12 -4.16 -6.87
CA HIS A 47 4.89 -5.60 -6.67
C HIS A 47 3.67 -5.93 -5.82
N LEU A 48 3.17 -4.95 -5.06
CA LEU A 48 1.96 -5.05 -4.23
C LEU A 48 0.74 -4.48 -4.94
N TYR A 49 0.95 -3.70 -6.00
CA TYR A 49 -0.08 -2.96 -6.69
C TYR A 49 -0.87 -3.90 -7.63
N GLN A 50 -2.20 -3.94 -7.44
CA GLN A 50 -3.15 -4.54 -8.38
C GLN A 50 -4.28 -3.54 -8.61
N ASP A 51 -4.70 -3.40 -9.87
CA ASP A 51 -5.79 -2.53 -10.32
C ASP A 51 -7.13 -3.28 -10.31
#